data_AF-A0A962FT05-F1
#
_entry.id   AF-A0A962FT05-F1
#
_cell.length_a   1.000
_cell.length_b   1.000
_cell.length_c   1.000
_cell.angle_alpha   90.00
_cell.angle_beta   90.00
_cell.angle_gamma   90.00
#
_symmetry.space_group_name_H-M   'P 1'
#
loop_
_entity.id
_entity.type
_entity.pdbx_description
1 polymer ?
#
loop_
_entity_poly.entity_id
_entity_poly.type
_entity_poly.pdbx_seq_one_letter_code
_entity_poly.pdbx_strand_id
1 'polypeptide(L)'
;MASALKILAFLLVAAIGAFVTPFLAQIGLASGFIPTDAGNPLTRQLIFWLGGGGWWVWIVCALAALLFFFIESRLRLLFLSLPFIGPLLYGLGVLFFFQGG
;
A
#
# COMPACT_ATOMS: atom_id res chain seq x y z
N MET A 1 -8.90 27.93 7.98
CA MET A 1 -7.55 27.46 7.55
C MET A 1 -7.21 26.05 8.03
N ALA A 2 -7.54 25.64 9.27
CA ALA A 2 -7.20 24.31 9.81
C ALA A 2 -7.77 23.11 9.00
N SER A 3 -8.93 23.23 8.36
CA SER A 3 -9.55 22.14 7.59
C SER A 3 -8.84 21.86 6.25
N ALA A 4 -8.31 22.90 5.59
CA ALA A 4 -7.58 22.72 4.33
C ALA A 4 -6.29 21.92 4.52
N LEU A 5 -5.59 22.15 5.63
CA LEU A 5 -4.36 21.43 5.96
C LEU A 5 -4.63 19.94 6.27
N LYS A 6 -5.75 19.63 6.91
CA LYS A 6 -6.20 18.24 7.15
C LYS A 6 -6.53 17.51 5.85
N ILE A 7 -7.23 18.18 4.94
CA ILE A 7 -7.55 17.63 3.61
C ILE A 7 -6.27 17.39 2.82
N LEU A 8 -5.35 18.37 2.80
CA LEU A 8 -4.06 18.23 2.12
C LEU A 8 -3.25 17.05 2.68
N ALA A 9 -3.17 16.93 4.00
CA ALA A 9 -2.47 15.82 4.65
C ALA A 9 -3.08 14.46 4.29
N PHE A 10 -4.41 14.35 4.31
CA PHE A 10 -5.12 13.13 3.89
C PHE A 10 -4.84 12.79 2.42
N LEU A 11 -4.99 13.75 1.51
CA LEU A 11 -4.75 13.55 0.09
C LEU A 11 -3.31 13.13 -0.20
N LEU A 12 -2.35 13.75 0.49
CA LEU A 12 -0.93 13.43 0.33
C LEU A 12 -0.63 12.01 0.81
N VAL A 13 -1.11 11.61 1.99
CA VAL A 13 -0.88 10.25 2.50
C VAL A 13 -1.62 9.20 1.66
N ALA A 14 -2.85 9.50 1.22
CA ALA A 14 -3.60 8.61 0.33
C ALA A 14 -2.90 8.46 -1.03
N ALA A 15 -2.38 9.55 -1.61
CA ALA A 15 -1.65 9.51 -2.87
C ALA A 15 -0.36 8.69 -2.74
N ILE A 16 0.46 8.94 -1.72
CA ILE A 16 1.68 8.16 -1.47
C ILE A 16 1.32 6.68 -1.26
N GLY A 17 0.28 6.40 -0.47
CA GLY A 17 -0.23 5.06 -0.21
C GLY A 17 -0.57 4.26 -1.47
N ALA A 18 -1.13 4.92 -2.49
CA ALA A 18 -1.50 4.27 -3.75
C ALA A 18 -0.28 3.73 -4.52
N PHE A 19 0.90 4.34 -4.34
CA PHE A 19 2.12 3.94 -5.02
C PHE A 19 2.97 2.94 -4.22
N VAL A 20 2.60 2.63 -2.97
CA VAL A 20 3.39 1.74 -2.11
C VAL A 20 3.50 0.32 -2.69
N THR A 21 2.38 -0.31 -3.07
CA THR A 21 2.41 -1.69 -3.58
C THR A 21 3.06 -1.80 -4.98
N PRO A 22 2.82 -0.89 -5.95
CA PRO A 22 3.59 -0.88 -7.19
C PRO A 22 5.09 -0.67 -6.95
N PHE A 23 5.46 0.22 -6.02
CA PHE A 23 6.86 0.51 -5.73
C PHE A 23 7.58 -0.70 -5.11
N LEU A 24 6.93 -1.42 -4.19
CA LEU A 24 7.45 -2.68 -3.64
C LEU A 24 7.62 -3.76 -4.72
N ALA A 25 6.71 -3.86 -5.69
CA ALA A 25 6.86 -4.78 -6.81
C ALA A 25 8.12 -4.46 -7.63
N GLN A 26 8.36 -3.17 -7.92
CA GLN A 26 9.56 -2.73 -8.63
C GLN A 26 10.84 -3.03 -7.84
N ILE A 27 10.83 -2.79 -6.52
CA ILE A 27 11.96 -3.16 -5.65
C ILE A 27 12.20 -4.67 -5.69
N GLY A 28 11.16 -5.49 -5.57
CA GLY A 28 11.30 -6.95 -5.60
C GLY A 28 11.88 -7.46 -6.93
N LEU A 29 11.52 -6.83 -8.05
CA LEU A 29 12.05 -7.17 -9.38
C LEU A 29 13.51 -6.72 -9.51
N ALA A 30 13.83 -5.49 -9.09
CA ALA A 30 15.17 -4.94 -9.20
C ALA A 30 16.19 -5.59 -8.25
N SER A 31 15.73 -6.03 -7.07
CA SER A 31 16.57 -6.71 -6.07
C SER A 31 16.80 -8.20 -6.36
N GLY A 32 16.14 -8.76 -7.39
CA GLY A 32 16.20 -10.18 -7.70
C GLY A 32 15.42 -11.07 -6.72
N PHE A 33 14.62 -10.47 -5.83
CA PHE A 33 13.70 -11.20 -4.94
C PHE A 33 12.58 -11.90 -5.73
N ILE A 34 12.19 -11.35 -6.88
CA ILE A 34 11.18 -11.91 -7.76
C ILE A 34 11.90 -12.46 -9.00
N PRO A 35 11.76 -13.76 -9.35
CA PRO A 35 12.37 -14.30 -10.56
C PRO A 35 11.81 -13.58 -11.79
N THR A 36 12.71 -13.07 -12.64
CA THR A 36 12.36 -12.28 -13.84
C THR A 36 12.05 -13.13 -15.07
N ASP A 37 12.02 -14.45 -14.94
CA ASP A 37 11.72 -15.36 -16.03
C ASP A 37 10.26 -15.17 -16.48
N ALA A 38 10.07 -14.55 -17.65
CA ALA A 38 8.77 -14.19 -18.21
C ALA A 38 7.81 -15.39 -18.44
N GLY A 39 8.32 -16.61 -18.33
CA GLY A 39 7.58 -17.86 -18.40
C GLY A 39 7.14 -18.43 -17.04
N ASN A 40 7.60 -17.87 -15.91
CA ASN A 40 7.27 -18.42 -14.60
C ASN A 40 5.86 -17.95 -14.16
N PRO A 41 4.91 -18.88 -13.93
CA PRO A 41 3.56 -18.54 -13.46
C PRO A 41 3.56 -17.81 -12.11
N LEU A 42 4.57 -18.02 -11.26
CA LEU A 42 4.73 -17.32 -9.98
C LEU A 42 4.94 -15.81 -10.19
N THR A 43 5.79 -15.41 -11.12
CA THR A 43 6.08 -14.00 -11.43
C THR A 43 4.83 -13.26 -11.90
N ARG A 44 4.01 -13.92 -12.74
CA ARG A 44 2.73 -13.35 -13.22
C ARG A 44 1.72 -13.17 -12.11
N GLN A 45 1.58 -14.16 -11.23
CA GLN A 45 0.71 -14.05 -10.07
C GLN A 45 1.18 -12.94 -9.13
N LEU A 46 2.48 -12.83 -8.89
CA LEU A 46 3.03 -11.83 -7.99
C LEU A 46 2.86 -10.39 -8.49
N ILE A 47 3.05 -10.15 -9.80
CA ILE A 47 2.72 -8.87 -10.44
C ILE A 47 1.21 -8.58 -10.33
N PHE A 48 0.36 -9.60 -10.49
CA PHE A 48 -1.08 -9.44 -10.31
C PHE A 48 -1.44 -9.06 -8.87
N TRP A 49 -0.86 -9.72 -7.86
CA TRP A 49 -1.16 -9.45 -6.44
C TRP A 49 -0.61 -8.10 -5.94
N LEU A 50 0.58 -7.68 -6.37
CA LEU A 50 1.17 -6.39 -5.97
C LEU A 50 0.70 -5.21 -6.82
N GLY A 51 0.47 -5.44 -8.11
CA GLY A 51 -0.01 -4.44 -9.05
C GLY A 51 -1.52 -4.25 -8.96
N GLY A 52 -2.29 -5.24 -9.46
CA GLY A 52 -3.75 -5.18 -9.53
C GLY A 52 -4.46 -5.44 -8.18
N GLY A 53 -3.97 -6.42 -7.43
CA GLY A 53 -4.48 -6.80 -6.11
C GLY A 53 -4.14 -5.80 -5.01
N GLY A 54 -3.10 -4.97 -5.15
CA GLY A 54 -2.77 -3.97 -4.12
C GLY A 54 -3.82 -2.85 -4.01
N TRP A 55 -4.57 -2.58 -5.09
CA TRP A 55 -5.51 -1.46 -5.15
C TRP A 55 -6.67 -1.58 -4.17
N TRP A 56 -7.23 -2.78 -3.97
CA TRP A 56 -8.34 -2.94 -3.04
C TRP A 56 -7.91 -2.70 -1.58
N VAL A 57 -6.68 -3.11 -1.22
CA VAL A 57 -6.11 -2.85 0.10
C VAL A 57 -5.97 -1.36 0.34
N TRP A 58 -5.45 -0.65 -0.66
CA TRP A 58 -5.37 0.81 -0.62
C TRP A 58 -6.75 1.46 -0.47
N ILE A 59 -7.76 1.06 -1.25
CA ILE A 59 -9.12 1.60 -1.17
C ILE A 59 -9.69 1.42 0.24
N VAL A 60 -9.61 0.21 0.80
CA VAL A 60 -10.12 -0.10 2.14
C VAL A 60 -9.41 0.75 3.20
N CYS A 61 -8.08 0.89 3.09
CA CYS A 61 -7.30 1.70 4.02
C CYS A 61 -7.56 3.21 3.87
N ALA A 62 -7.77 3.70 2.64
CA ALA A 62 -8.15 5.09 2.37
C ALA A 62 -9.54 5.44 2.92
N LEU A 63 -10.49 4.52 2.81
CA LEU A 63 -11.82 4.67 3.41
C LEU A 63 -11.74 4.69 4.94
N ALA A 64 -10.97 3.78 5.54
CA ALA A 64 -10.76 3.77 6.99
C ALA A 64 -10.06 5.05 7.48
N ALA A 65 -9.16 5.62 6.67
CA ALA A 65 -8.48 6.87 6.99
C ALA A 65 -9.39 8.10 7.01
N LEU A 66 -10.60 8.05 6.43
CA LEU A 66 -11.58 9.13 6.55
C LEU A 66 -11.99 9.39 8.01
N LEU A 67 -11.85 8.38 8.89
CA LEU A 67 -12.07 8.54 10.32
C LEU A 67 -11.15 9.60 10.96
N PHE A 68 -10.03 9.94 10.32
CA PHE A 68 -9.16 11.06 10.70
C PHE A 68 -9.92 12.40 10.84
N PHE A 69 -10.96 12.63 10.03
CA PHE A 69 -11.72 13.88 10.07
C PHE A 69 -12.70 13.96 11.25
N PHE A 70 -13.14 12.81 11.77
CA PHE A 70 -14.18 12.71 12.78
C PHE A 70 -13.62 12.46 14.20
N ILE A 71 -12.42 11.89 14.30
CA ILE A 71 -11.81 11.54 15.58
C ILE A 71 -10.95 12.70 16.11
N GLU A 72 -11.26 13.17 17.32
CA GLU A 72 -10.49 14.23 17.99
C GLU A 72 -9.31 13.71 18.83
N SER A 73 -9.23 12.39 19.04
CA SER A 73 -8.18 11.77 19.85
C SER A 73 -6.83 11.70 19.13
N ARG A 74 -5.76 11.42 19.88
CA ARG A 74 -4.41 11.15 19.34
C ARG A 74 -4.39 9.99 18.35
N LEU A 75 -5.36 9.07 18.43
CA LEU A 75 -5.49 7.93 17.51
C LEU A 75 -5.80 8.38 16.08
N ARG A 76 -6.26 9.62 15.84
CA ARG A 76 -6.52 10.13 14.49
C ARG A 76 -5.30 10.00 13.55
N LEU A 77 -4.09 10.14 14.09
CA LEU A 77 -2.86 10.03 13.28
C LEU A 77 -2.62 8.59 12.80
N LEU A 78 -3.08 7.58 13.56
CA LEU A 78 -3.04 6.19 13.13
C LEU A 78 -3.95 5.99 11.91
N PHE A 79 -5.17 6.54 11.95
CA PHE A 79 -6.08 6.50 10.81
C PHE A 79 -5.51 7.22 9.59
N LEU A 80 -4.86 8.37 9.78
CA LEU A 80 -4.19 9.08 8.69
C LEU A 80 -3.09 8.22 8.04
N SER A 81 -2.37 7.40 8.81
CA SER A 81 -1.29 6.55 8.31
C SER A 81 -1.74 5.23 7.67
N LEU A 82 -3.01 4.82 7.86
CA LEU A 82 -3.54 3.56 7.30
C LEU A 82 -3.35 3.40 5.79
N PRO A 83 -3.59 4.42 4.94
CA PRO A 83 -3.43 4.29 3.48
C PRO A 83 -2.00 4.01 3.07
N PHE A 84 -1.03 4.26 3.95
CA PHE A 84 0.38 3.94 3.73
C PHE A 84 0.76 2.60 4.37
N ILE A 85 0.48 2.42 5.66
CA ILE A 85 0.90 1.24 6.44
C ILE A 85 0.21 -0.03 5.92
N GLY A 86 -1.09 0.03 5.60
CA GLY A 86 -1.83 -1.14 5.13
C GLY A 86 -1.26 -1.71 3.83
N PRO A 87 -1.15 -0.91 2.75
CA PRO A 87 -0.53 -1.35 1.50
C PRO A 87 0.93 -1.79 1.66
N LEU A 88 1.70 -1.14 2.56
CA LEU A 88 3.08 -1.54 2.88
C LEU A 88 3.13 -2.95 3.48
N LEU A 89 2.33 -3.21 4.53
CA LEU A 89 2.28 -4.50 5.20
C LEU A 89 1.78 -5.60 4.27
N TYR A 90 0.77 -5.31 3.46
CA TYR A 90 0.28 -6.23 2.44
C TYR A 90 1.37 -6.57 1.42
N GLY A 91 2.04 -5.55 0.87
CA GLY A 91 3.09 -5.76 -0.13
C GLY A 91 4.26 -6.58 0.42
N LEU A 92 4.68 -6.31 1.66
CA LEU A 92 5.71 -7.10 2.34
C LEU A 92 5.24 -8.54 2.58
N GLY A 93 4.01 -8.74 3.05
CA GLY A 93 3.44 -10.07 3.27
C GLY A 93 3.39 -10.91 1.99
N VAL A 94 3.00 -10.31 0.87
CA VAL A 94 3.03 -10.95 -0.44
C VAL A 94 4.47 -11.31 -0.83
N LEU A 95 5.43 -10.40 -0.69
CA LEU A 95 6.84 -10.69 -1.01
C LEU A 95 7.40 -11.85 -0.16
N PHE A 96 7.13 -11.87 1.15
CA PHE A 96 7.59 -12.97 2.02
C PHE A 96 6.93 -14.30 1.69
N PHE A 97 5.62 -14.31 1.39
CA PHE A 97 4.89 -15.52 1.02
C PHE A 97 5.49 -16.19 -0.21
N PHE A 98 5.88 -15.40 -1.21
CA PHE A 98 6.45 -15.91 -2.45
C PHE A 98 7.97 -16.17 -2.40
N GLN A 99 8.68 -15.66 -1.40
CA GLN A 99 10.10 -15.97 -1.18
C GLN A 99 10.31 -17.31 -0.43
N GLY A 100 9.38 -17.69 0.45
CA GLY A 100 9.48 -18.89 1.29
C GLY A 100 8.80 -20.14 0.74
N GLY A 101 8.23 -20.08 -0.47
CA GLY A 101 7.49 -21.16 -1.12
C GLY A 101 8.25 -21.86 -2.24
#